data_AF-A0A4P6TX32-F1
#
_entry.id   AF-A0A4P6TX32-F1
#
_cell.length_a   1.000
_cell.length_b   1.000
_cell.length_c   1.000
_cell.angle_alpha   90.00
_cell.angle_beta   90.00
_cell.angle_gamma   90.00
#
_symmetry.space_group_name_H-M   'P 1'
#
loop_
_entity.id
_entity.type
_entity.pdbx_description
1 polymer ?
#
loop_
_entity_poly.entity_id
_entity_poly.type
_entity_poly.pdbx_seq_one_letter_code
_entity_poly.pdbx_strand_id
1 'polypeptide(L)'
;MGSEQIPSTDRYGALRELLTGRPVSLYAASVLRIGYGFLYLGFLLREFPHRHEIWGPDSPWTPALARQLFGQTGWSSFLTLSDDRAWLELCYTAAVVTSTLFLLGWRTRITSVLFALVVTSFHARAIFMTDGGDNLILLMSLCLVLTACGRRWSLDAVRVRTKAARADGAPQEPVKGPLVRELRDARITLTTVVHNCGMFLIAAQVCFLYGSAGLYKVQGAMWGSGTALHYVLHLELFRPWPALSQFVDAHTTLIAVAGYMTVLLQVAFPFVLFGRLKYPVLVMLLGMHLGIAVLMGLPLFSGAMIVADAVFLPDRFYLFLPHLYRRLARRGRPAPRKAAGAAPVPAQAGPAPLGSPARPAEGEGPAPDTVRDRSAAR
;
A
#
# COMPACT_ATOMS: atom_id res chain seq x y z
N MET A 1 -32.64 -15.59 37.04
CA MET A 1 -32.75 -15.59 35.56
C MET A 1 -33.09 -14.18 35.10
N GLY A 2 -32.08 -13.33 34.90
CA GLY A 2 -32.25 -12.01 34.31
C GLY A 2 -31.47 -11.98 33.01
N SER A 3 -32.15 -12.14 31.89
CA SER A 3 -31.56 -11.96 30.56
C SER A 3 -31.25 -10.48 30.37
N GLU A 4 -29.97 -10.13 30.47
CA GLU A 4 -29.45 -8.80 30.19
C GLU A 4 -29.63 -8.49 28.69
N GLN A 5 -30.75 -7.84 28.36
CA GLN A 5 -31.02 -7.34 27.01
C GLN A 5 -30.16 -6.09 26.79
N ILE A 6 -28.99 -6.28 26.18
CA ILE A 6 -28.18 -5.17 25.65
C ILE A 6 -29.04 -4.42 24.62
N PRO A 7 -29.27 -3.09 24.75
CA PRO A 7 -30.17 -2.37 23.87
C PRO A 7 -29.69 -2.43 22.42
N SER A 8 -30.55 -2.88 21.50
CA SER A 8 -30.24 -2.99 20.08
C SER A 8 -29.81 -1.65 19.45
N THR A 9 -30.29 -0.53 19.99
CA THR A 9 -30.00 0.84 19.56
C THR A 9 -28.53 1.23 19.66
N ASP A 10 -27.78 0.68 20.62
CA ASP A 10 -26.35 0.99 20.80
C ASP A 10 -25.48 0.33 19.71
N ARG A 11 -25.85 -0.89 19.31
CA ARG A 11 -25.18 -1.61 18.22
C ARG A 11 -25.40 -0.96 16.85
N TYR A 12 -26.63 -0.49 16.59
CA TYR A 12 -26.93 0.26 15.36
C TYR A 12 -26.20 1.61 15.31
N GLY A 13 -26.11 2.31 16.44
CA GLY A 13 -25.34 3.55 16.56
C GLY A 13 -23.85 3.34 16.27
N ALA A 14 -23.23 2.35 16.93
CA ALA A 14 -21.84 2.00 16.74
C ALA A 14 -21.52 1.52 15.30
N LEU A 15 -22.40 0.71 14.70
CA LEU A 15 -22.25 0.27 13.32
C LEU A 15 -22.38 1.44 12.33
N ARG A 16 -23.34 2.33 12.57
CA ARG A 16 -23.50 3.55 11.76
C ARG A 16 -22.26 4.43 11.88
N GLU A 17 -21.74 4.66 13.08
CA GLU A 17 -20.52 5.44 13.29
C GLU A 17 -19.28 4.79 12.65
N LEU A 18 -19.17 3.47 12.70
CA LEU A 18 -18.10 2.73 12.03
C LEU A 18 -18.16 2.86 10.49
N LEU A 19 -19.36 2.88 9.92
CA LEU A 19 -19.58 2.97 8.47
C LEU A 19 -19.56 4.41 7.95
N THR A 20 -20.19 5.34 8.64
CA THR A 20 -20.34 6.75 8.21
C THR A 20 -19.35 7.70 8.86
N GLY A 21 -18.57 7.24 9.85
CA GLY A 21 -17.59 8.04 10.56
C GLY A 21 -16.35 8.34 9.73
N ARG A 22 -15.18 8.33 10.36
CA ARG A 22 -13.92 8.64 9.65
C ARG A 22 -13.51 7.47 8.74
N PRO A 23 -12.86 7.76 7.60
CA PRO A 23 -12.36 6.72 6.73
C PRO A 23 -11.30 5.87 7.44
N VAL A 24 -11.49 4.55 7.43
CA VAL A 24 -10.65 3.59 8.16
C VAL A 24 -9.42 3.23 7.33
N SER A 25 -8.25 3.13 7.98
CA SER A 25 -7.01 2.56 7.43
C SER A 25 -6.60 3.08 6.03
N LEU A 26 -6.62 4.41 5.85
CA LEU A 26 -6.25 5.04 4.59
C LEU A 26 -4.82 4.72 4.15
N TYR A 27 -3.90 4.51 5.09
CA TYR A 27 -2.52 4.14 4.78
C TYR A 27 -2.45 2.70 4.25
N ALA A 28 -3.16 1.77 4.89
CA ALA A 28 -3.24 0.40 4.41
C ALA A 28 -3.80 0.34 2.98
N ALA A 29 -4.89 1.07 2.70
CA ALA A 29 -5.46 1.14 1.34
C ALA A 29 -4.44 1.62 0.29
N SER A 30 -3.58 2.58 0.64
CA SER A 30 -2.50 3.04 -0.23
C SER A 30 -1.37 2.03 -0.39
N VAL A 31 -1.05 1.26 0.67
CA VAL A 31 -0.08 0.15 0.60
C VAL A 31 -0.60 -0.96 -0.31
N LEU A 32 -1.87 -1.35 -0.19
CA LEU A 32 -2.48 -2.34 -1.07
C LEU A 32 -2.39 -1.90 -2.53
N ARG A 33 -2.75 -0.65 -2.83
CA ARG A 33 -2.65 -0.08 -4.18
C ARG A 33 -1.22 -0.16 -4.73
N ILE A 34 -0.24 0.27 -3.94
CA ILE A 34 1.18 0.24 -4.35
C ILE A 34 1.65 -1.20 -4.52
N GLY A 35 1.35 -2.06 -3.55
CA GLY A 35 1.76 -3.46 -3.53
C GLY A 35 1.21 -4.23 -4.72
N TYR A 36 -0.11 -4.24 -4.92
CA TYR A 36 -0.72 -4.97 -6.04
C TYR A 36 -0.40 -4.34 -7.40
N GLY A 37 -0.34 -3.00 -7.49
CA GLY A 37 0.12 -2.33 -8.70
C GLY A 37 1.56 -2.71 -9.07
N PHE A 38 2.45 -2.80 -8.07
CA PHE A 38 3.84 -3.19 -8.25
C PHE A 38 3.99 -4.67 -8.61
N LEU A 39 3.31 -5.56 -7.89
CA LEU A 39 3.36 -7.01 -8.14
C LEU A 39 2.85 -7.34 -9.54
N TYR A 40 1.72 -6.75 -9.94
CA TYR A 40 1.15 -6.99 -11.26
C TYR A 40 1.98 -6.36 -12.39
N LEU A 41 2.54 -5.16 -12.18
CA LEU A 41 3.49 -4.57 -13.12
C LEU A 41 4.76 -5.44 -13.25
N GLY A 42 5.29 -5.93 -12.13
CA GLY A 42 6.44 -6.83 -12.12
C GLY A 42 6.16 -8.15 -12.83
N PHE A 43 4.97 -8.72 -12.63
CA PHE A 43 4.48 -9.88 -13.37
C PHE A 43 4.45 -9.63 -14.87
N LEU A 44 3.83 -8.53 -15.32
CA LEU A 44 3.83 -8.16 -16.74
C LEU A 44 5.27 -8.04 -17.25
N LEU A 45 6.12 -7.22 -16.65
CA LEU A 45 7.48 -7.02 -17.12
C LEU A 45 8.32 -8.30 -17.19
N ARG A 46 8.13 -9.22 -16.23
CA ARG A 46 8.77 -10.54 -16.23
C ARG A 46 8.28 -11.40 -17.40
N GLU A 47 6.97 -11.41 -17.65
CA GLU A 47 6.35 -12.22 -18.71
C GLU A 47 6.38 -11.53 -20.08
N PHE A 48 7.01 -10.37 -20.20
CA PHE A 48 7.16 -9.67 -21.48
C PHE A 48 7.77 -10.56 -22.58
N PRO A 49 8.84 -11.35 -22.36
CA PRO A 49 9.40 -12.21 -23.39
C PRO A 49 8.44 -13.31 -23.87
N HIS A 50 7.61 -13.85 -22.96
CA HIS A 50 6.73 -15.00 -23.21
C HIS A 50 5.27 -14.60 -23.52
N ARG A 51 4.97 -13.30 -23.63
CA ARG A 51 3.60 -12.79 -23.76
C ARG A 51 2.79 -13.40 -24.92
N HIS A 52 3.46 -13.73 -26.02
CA HIS A 52 2.83 -14.36 -27.18
C HIS A 52 2.48 -15.83 -26.94
N GLU A 53 3.27 -16.53 -26.14
CA GLU A 53 3.04 -17.94 -25.77
C GLU A 53 1.90 -18.07 -24.76
N ILE A 54 1.76 -17.09 -23.85
CA ILE A 54 0.74 -17.11 -22.80
C ILE A 54 -0.59 -16.57 -23.30
N TRP A 55 -0.60 -15.42 -23.98
CA TRP A 55 -1.85 -14.72 -24.34
C TRP A 55 -2.07 -14.56 -25.84
N GLY A 56 -1.06 -14.87 -26.66
CA GLY A 56 -1.12 -14.66 -28.10
C GLY A 56 -1.95 -15.68 -28.88
N PRO A 57 -2.04 -15.48 -30.21
CA PRO A 57 -2.77 -16.39 -31.09
C PRO A 57 -2.11 -17.77 -31.17
N ASP A 58 -0.79 -17.83 -31.05
CA ASP A 58 0.01 -19.06 -31.10
C ASP A 58 0.10 -19.78 -29.74
N SER A 59 -0.65 -19.32 -28.74
CA SER A 59 -0.68 -19.95 -27.41
C SER A 59 -1.24 -21.38 -27.48
N PRO A 60 -0.67 -22.36 -26.75
CA PRO A 60 -1.25 -23.70 -26.63
C PRO A 60 -2.71 -23.66 -26.15
N TRP A 61 -3.03 -22.68 -25.31
CA TRP A 61 -4.41 -22.33 -24.98
C TRP A 61 -4.94 -21.34 -26.01
N THR A 62 -5.49 -21.84 -27.11
CA THR A 62 -5.88 -21.03 -28.26
C THR A 62 -7.05 -20.08 -27.96
N PRO A 63 -7.18 -18.94 -28.68
CA PRO A 63 -8.31 -18.03 -28.52
C PRO A 63 -9.68 -18.69 -28.76
N ALA A 64 -9.74 -19.70 -29.64
CA ALA A 64 -10.97 -20.45 -29.90
C ALA A 64 -11.41 -21.28 -28.68
N LEU A 65 -10.47 -21.96 -28.02
CA LEU A 65 -10.74 -22.70 -26.77
C LEU A 65 -11.14 -21.76 -25.63
N ALA A 66 -10.48 -20.60 -25.53
CA ALA A 66 -10.87 -19.57 -24.57
C ALA A 66 -12.32 -19.10 -24.79
N ARG A 67 -12.72 -18.82 -26.04
CA ARG A 67 -14.11 -18.43 -26.39
C ARG A 67 -15.11 -19.54 -26.06
N GLN A 68 -14.76 -20.81 -26.27
CA GLN A 68 -15.63 -21.94 -25.90
C GLN A 68 -15.83 -22.01 -24.38
N LEU A 69 -14.77 -21.87 -23.59
CA LEU A 69 -14.86 -21.85 -22.12
C LEU A 69 -15.69 -20.65 -21.64
N PHE A 70 -15.52 -19.49 -22.28
CA PHE A 70 -16.30 -18.28 -21.99
C PHE A 70 -17.79 -18.48 -22.25
N GLY A 71 -18.17 -19.20 -23.32
CA GLY A 71 -19.56 -19.55 -23.61
C GLY A 71 -20.21 -20.42 -22.53
N GLN A 72 -19.44 -21.22 -21.79
CA GLN A 72 -19.93 -22.08 -20.71
C GLN A 72 -19.94 -21.38 -19.35
N THR A 73 -18.97 -20.50 -19.10
CA THR A 73 -18.73 -19.90 -17.78
C THR A 73 -19.28 -18.47 -17.67
N GLY A 74 -19.63 -17.82 -18.77
CA GLY A 74 -20.03 -16.41 -18.82
C GLY A 74 -18.88 -15.41 -18.66
N TRP A 75 -17.63 -15.89 -18.65
CA TRP A 75 -16.45 -15.04 -18.58
C TRP A 75 -16.22 -14.29 -19.91
N SER A 76 -15.49 -13.18 -19.85
CA SER A 76 -15.09 -12.45 -21.05
C SER A 76 -13.71 -11.83 -20.89
N SER A 77 -13.02 -11.65 -22.01
CA SER A 77 -11.70 -11.02 -22.08
C SER A 77 -11.64 -10.12 -23.31
N PHE A 78 -11.15 -8.90 -23.16
CA PHE A 78 -10.93 -8.03 -24.32
C PHE A 78 -9.78 -8.54 -25.22
N LEU A 79 -8.93 -9.45 -24.71
CA LEU A 79 -7.88 -10.09 -25.50
C LEU A 79 -8.44 -11.01 -26.59
N THR A 80 -9.67 -11.51 -26.44
CA THR A 80 -10.30 -12.42 -27.42
C THR A 80 -11.16 -11.69 -28.47
N LEU A 81 -11.18 -10.35 -28.44
CA LEU A 81 -11.93 -9.53 -29.41
C LEU A 81 -11.29 -9.53 -30.81
N SER A 82 -9.97 -9.61 -30.87
CA SER A 82 -9.22 -9.83 -32.10
C SER A 82 -8.06 -10.80 -31.82
N ASP A 83 -7.82 -11.69 -32.77
CA ASP A 83 -6.72 -12.66 -32.72
C ASP A 83 -5.43 -12.07 -33.36
N ASP A 84 -5.41 -10.78 -33.69
CA ASP A 84 -4.26 -10.09 -34.27
C ASP A 84 -3.12 -9.88 -33.26
N ARG A 85 -1.88 -10.11 -33.70
CA ARG A 85 -0.69 -9.83 -32.88
C ARG A 85 -0.59 -8.36 -32.46
N ALA A 86 -0.96 -7.43 -33.35
CA ALA A 86 -0.96 -6.00 -33.03
C ALA A 86 -1.99 -5.63 -31.94
N TRP A 87 -3.14 -6.31 -31.91
CA TRP A 87 -4.16 -6.12 -30.87
C TRP A 87 -3.64 -6.57 -29.51
N LEU A 88 -2.94 -7.71 -29.45
CA LEU A 88 -2.28 -8.17 -28.23
C LEU A 88 -1.27 -7.14 -27.72
N GLU A 89 -0.38 -6.64 -28.58
CA GLU A 89 0.63 -5.65 -28.20
C GLU A 89 0.00 -4.36 -27.65
N LEU A 90 -1.09 -3.91 -28.27
CA LEU A 90 -1.85 -2.74 -27.79
C LEU A 90 -2.44 -3.01 -26.41
N CYS A 91 -3.14 -4.14 -26.23
CA CYS A 91 -3.75 -4.54 -24.97
C CYS A 91 -2.70 -4.70 -23.85
N TYR A 92 -1.55 -5.28 -24.19
CA TYR A 92 -0.45 -5.52 -23.28
C TYR A 92 0.22 -4.20 -22.86
N THR A 93 0.50 -3.32 -23.83
CA THR A 93 1.04 -1.97 -23.55
C THR A 93 0.06 -1.18 -22.67
N ALA A 94 -1.23 -1.23 -22.98
CA ALA A 94 -2.28 -0.61 -22.16
C ALA A 94 -2.31 -1.18 -20.73
N ALA A 95 -2.08 -2.49 -20.55
CA ALA A 95 -1.98 -3.13 -19.24
C ALA A 95 -0.78 -2.62 -18.43
N VAL A 96 0.39 -2.51 -19.05
CA VAL A 96 1.61 -1.96 -18.42
C VAL A 96 1.42 -0.50 -18.01
N VAL A 97 0.88 0.33 -18.91
CA VAL A 97 0.60 1.74 -18.65
C VAL A 97 -0.42 1.89 -17.52
N THR A 98 -1.53 1.14 -17.57
CA THR A 98 -2.57 1.18 -16.55
C THR A 98 -2.04 0.77 -15.18
N SER A 99 -1.23 -0.29 -15.11
CA SER A 99 -0.60 -0.76 -13.87
C SER A 99 0.37 0.27 -13.30
N THR A 100 1.15 0.93 -14.16
CA THR A 100 2.06 2.02 -13.76
C THR A 100 1.30 3.23 -13.23
N LEU A 101 0.25 3.68 -13.92
CA LEU A 101 -0.58 4.80 -13.47
C LEU A 101 -1.32 4.47 -12.16
N PHE A 102 -1.80 3.24 -12.02
CA PHE A 102 -2.41 2.75 -10.79
C PHE A 102 -1.41 2.70 -9.63
N LEU A 103 -0.17 2.25 -9.86
CA LEU A 103 0.94 2.23 -8.91
C LEU A 103 1.39 3.64 -8.48
N LEU A 104 1.37 4.63 -9.38
CA LEU A 104 1.67 6.03 -9.05
C LEU A 104 0.48 6.73 -8.38
N GLY A 105 -0.73 6.22 -8.61
CA GLY A 105 -1.96 6.77 -8.06
C GLY A 105 -2.35 8.06 -8.76
N TRP A 106 -2.26 8.08 -10.08
CA TRP A 106 -2.76 9.15 -10.93
C TRP A 106 -4.22 8.86 -11.32
N ARG A 107 -5.15 9.81 -11.08
CA ARG A 107 -6.58 9.63 -11.35
C ARG A 107 -7.12 8.32 -10.78
N THR A 108 -6.88 8.06 -9.50
CA THR A 108 -6.97 6.72 -8.88
C THR A 108 -8.31 6.03 -9.08
N ARG A 109 -9.41 6.78 -9.18
CA ARG A 109 -10.76 6.23 -9.41
C ARG A 109 -10.93 5.62 -10.79
N ILE A 110 -10.34 6.24 -11.82
CA ILE A 110 -10.39 5.72 -13.18
C ILE A 110 -9.38 4.58 -13.32
N THR A 111 -8.15 4.80 -12.85
CA THR A 111 -7.10 3.78 -12.98
C THR A 111 -7.38 2.53 -12.14
N SER A 112 -8.10 2.61 -11.01
CA SER A 112 -8.49 1.41 -10.26
C SER A 112 -9.46 0.53 -11.05
N VAL A 113 -10.41 1.13 -11.75
CA VAL A 113 -11.37 0.40 -12.59
C VAL A 113 -10.64 -0.19 -13.79
N LEU A 114 -9.83 0.60 -14.49
CA LEU A 114 -9.04 0.11 -15.61
C LEU A 114 -8.09 -1.02 -15.19
N PHE A 115 -7.44 -0.89 -14.02
CA PHE A 115 -6.58 -1.93 -13.48
C PHE A 115 -7.35 -3.22 -13.21
N ALA A 116 -8.52 -3.15 -12.56
CA ALA A 116 -9.37 -4.31 -12.32
C ALA A 116 -9.84 -4.98 -13.63
N LEU A 117 -10.20 -4.19 -14.65
CA LEU A 117 -10.57 -4.72 -15.97
C LEU A 117 -9.39 -5.42 -16.66
N VAL A 118 -8.20 -4.83 -16.61
CA VAL A 118 -6.96 -5.42 -17.14
C VAL A 118 -6.66 -6.74 -16.45
N VAL A 119 -6.63 -6.77 -15.11
CA VAL A 119 -6.35 -7.97 -14.32
C VAL A 119 -7.39 -9.07 -14.63
N THR A 120 -8.68 -8.72 -14.64
CA THR A 120 -9.76 -9.66 -14.94
C THR A 120 -9.62 -10.25 -16.34
N SER A 121 -9.35 -9.42 -17.35
CA SER A 121 -9.24 -9.84 -18.75
C SER A 121 -8.04 -10.76 -19.00
N PHE A 122 -6.88 -10.44 -18.41
CA PHE A 122 -5.66 -11.26 -18.53
C PHE A 122 -5.79 -12.57 -17.76
N HIS A 123 -6.38 -12.53 -16.56
CA HIS A 123 -6.68 -13.72 -15.76
C HIS A 123 -7.65 -14.66 -16.50
N ALA A 124 -8.74 -14.11 -17.06
CA ALA A 124 -9.71 -14.86 -17.85
C ALA A 124 -9.05 -15.59 -19.03
N ARG A 125 -8.09 -14.94 -19.71
CA ARG A 125 -7.41 -15.50 -20.88
C ARG A 125 -6.43 -16.62 -20.52
N ALA A 126 -5.87 -16.65 -19.30
CA ALA A 126 -4.82 -17.58 -18.87
C ALA A 126 -5.23 -18.43 -17.64
N ILE A 127 -6.52 -18.75 -17.51
CA ILE A 127 -7.11 -19.38 -16.31
C ILE A 127 -6.42 -20.68 -15.82
N PHE A 128 -5.75 -21.43 -16.70
CA PHE A 128 -5.05 -22.67 -16.34
C PHE A 128 -3.58 -22.46 -15.97
N MET A 129 -3.01 -21.29 -16.25
CA MET A 129 -1.62 -20.93 -15.95
C MET A 129 -1.49 -20.12 -14.66
N THR A 130 -2.60 -19.82 -13.99
CA THR A 130 -2.64 -18.98 -12.78
C THR A 130 -2.51 -19.80 -11.50
N ASP A 131 -2.02 -19.16 -10.45
CA ASP A 131 -1.96 -19.74 -9.10
C ASP A 131 -2.94 -19.03 -8.13
N GLY A 132 -2.91 -19.44 -6.85
CA GLY A 132 -3.76 -18.83 -5.82
C GLY A 132 -3.51 -17.33 -5.60
N GLY A 133 -2.34 -16.84 -5.98
CA GLY A 133 -1.90 -15.45 -5.87
C GLY A 133 -2.54 -14.59 -6.94
N ASP A 134 -2.64 -15.09 -8.17
CA ASP A 134 -3.37 -14.42 -9.25
C ASP A 134 -4.86 -14.27 -8.91
N ASN A 135 -5.46 -15.32 -8.32
CA ASN A 135 -6.83 -15.26 -7.81
C ASN A 135 -7.00 -14.17 -6.73
N LEU A 136 -6.02 -14.05 -5.83
CA LEU A 136 -6.03 -13.01 -4.82
C LEU A 136 -5.88 -11.62 -5.44
N ILE A 137 -4.96 -11.41 -6.38
CA ILE A 137 -4.77 -10.14 -7.08
C ILE A 137 -6.05 -9.75 -7.82
N LEU A 138 -6.71 -10.70 -8.50
CA LEU A 138 -7.99 -10.49 -9.16
C LEU A 138 -9.04 -9.94 -8.19
N LEU A 139 -9.32 -10.66 -7.11
CA LEU A 139 -10.32 -10.26 -6.12
C LEU A 139 -9.96 -8.92 -5.46
N MET A 140 -8.68 -8.72 -5.14
CA MET A 140 -8.19 -7.49 -4.51
C MET A 140 -8.28 -6.29 -5.45
N SER A 141 -8.04 -6.48 -6.74
CA SER A 141 -8.21 -5.43 -7.75
C SER A 141 -9.66 -4.94 -7.80
N LEU A 142 -10.63 -5.86 -7.72
CA LEU A 142 -12.05 -5.55 -7.69
C LEU A 142 -12.45 -4.83 -6.40
N CYS A 143 -12.00 -5.31 -5.23
CA CYS A 143 -12.27 -4.64 -3.96
C CYS A 143 -11.65 -3.24 -3.89
N LEU A 144 -10.46 -3.05 -4.46
CA LEU A 144 -9.76 -1.76 -4.43
C LEU A 144 -10.50 -0.65 -5.17
N VAL A 145 -11.35 -0.97 -6.15
CA VAL A 145 -12.23 0.00 -6.84
C VAL A 145 -13.13 0.73 -5.84
N LEU A 146 -13.62 0.00 -4.84
CA LEU A 146 -14.50 0.55 -3.78
C LEU A 146 -13.72 1.43 -2.80
N THR A 147 -12.41 1.19 -2.65
CA THR A 147 -11.60 1.89 -1.66
C THR A 147 -11.13 3.28 -2.11
N ALA A 148 -10.93 4.19 -1.16
CA ALA A 148 -10.33 5.50 -1.41
C ALA A 148 -8.78 5.45 -1.36
N CYS A 149 -8.17 4.47 -2.03
CA CYS A 149 -6.73 4.16 -1.99
C CYS A 149 -5.80 5.29 -2.51
N GLY A 150 -6.37 6.29 -3.20
CA GLY A 150 -5.68 7.49 -3.68
C GLY A 150 -5.64 8.67 -2.69
N ARG A 151 -6.18 8.57 -1.48
CA ARG A 151 -6.17 9.70 -0.51
C ARG A 151 -4.80 9.94 0.15
N ARG A 152 -3.92 8.92 0.17
CA ARG A 152 -2.55 8.99 0.71
C ARG A 152 -1.58 8.39 -0.30
N TRP A 153 -0.30 8.80 -0.18
CA TRP A 153 0.82 8.32 -1.00
C TRP A 153 0.51 8.14 -2.49
N SER A 154 -0.11 9.13 -3.12
CA SER A 154 -0.50 9.13 -4.53
C SER A 154 -0.25 10.49 -5.16
N LEU A 155 -0.12 10.54 -6.49
CA LEU A 155 -0.05 11.79 -7.24
C LEU A 155 -1.32 12.63 -7.06
N ASP A 156 -2.49 12.00 -6.97
CA ASP A 156 -3.75 12.68 -6.68
C ASP A 156 -3.74 13.39 -5.31
N ALA A 157 -3.19 12.74 -4.28
CA ALA A 157 -3.09 13.34 -2.95
C ALA A 157 -2.14 14.55 -2.93
N VAL A 158 -1.03 14.47 -3.68
CA VAL A 158 -0.11 15.62 -3.84
C VAL A 158 -0.83 16.76 -4.56
N ARG A 159 -1.54 16.49 -5.66
CA ARG A 159 -2.27 17.50 -6.42
C ARG A 159 -3.33 18.22 -5.58
N VAL A 160 -4.09 17.48 -4.77
CA VAL A 160 -5.11 18.07 -3.87
C VAL A 160 -4.46 18.94 -2.80
N ARG A 161 -3.36 18.48 -2.17
CA ARG A 161 -2.63 19.26 -1.16
C ARG A 161 -2.05 20.55 -1.73
N THR A 162 -1.42 20.48 -2.90
CA THR A 162 -0.85 21.67 -3.56
C THR A 162 -1.95 22.67 -3.95
N LYS A 163 -3.11 22.19 -4.41
CA LYS A 163 -4.25 23.06 -4.70
C LYS A 163 -4.81 23.71 -3.44
N ALA A 164 -4.92 22.97 -2.33
CA ALA A 164 -5.36 23.52 -1.04
C ALA A 164 -4.39 24.59 -0.52
N ALA A 165 -3.08 24.31 -0.51
CA ALA A 165 -2.08 25.29 -0.08
C ALA A 165 -2.06 26.57 -0.94
N ARG A 166 -2.36 26.48 -2.23
CA ARG A 166 -2.53 27.65 -3.10
C ARG A 166 -3.82 28.42 -2.82
N ALA A 167 -4.86 27.76 -2.33
CA ALA A 167 -6.15 28.36 -2.01
C ALA A 167 -6.18 28.99 -0.60
N ASP A 168 -5.34 28.53 0.32
CA ASP A 168 -5.21 29.10 1.68
C ASP A 168 -4.77 30.58 1.67
N GLY A 169 -4.21 31.07 0.56
CA GLY A 169 -3.87 32.49 0.36
C GLY A 169 -4.86 33.29 -0.52
N ALA A 170 -5.91 32.66 -1.05
CA ALA A 170 -6.91 33.32 -1.89
C ALA A 170 -8.23 33.51 -1.10
N PRO A 171 -9.02 34.57 -1.36
CA PRO A 171 -10.33 34.72 -0.75
C PRO A 171 -11.19 33.47 -1.02
N GLN A 172 -11.64 32.79 0.05
CA GLN A 172 -12.55 31.67 -0.10
C GLN A 172 -13.89 32.19 -0.61
N GLU A 173 -14.16 32.05 -1.91
CA GLU A 173 -15.50 32.23 -2.47
C GLU A 173 -16.46 31.30 -1.70
N PRO A 174 -17.48 31.83 -1.00
CA PRO A 174 -18.42 31.01 -0.28
C PRO A 174 -19.13 30.08 -1.26
N VAL A 175 -19.16 28.78 -0.95
CA VAL A 175 -19.88 27.77 -1.76
C VAL A 175 -21.32 28.24 -1.94
N LYS A 176 -21.67 28.60 -3.18
CA LYS A 176 -22.96 29.18 -3.56
C LYS A 176 -24.05 28.10 -3.46
N GLY A 177 -25.03 28.33 -2.59
CA GLY A 177 -26.27 27.55 -2.48
C GLY A 177 -26.27 26.41 -1.45
N PRO A 178 -27.37 26.24 -0.66
CA PRO A 178 -27.50 25.14 0.30
C PRO A 178 -27.47 23.76 -0.36
N LEU A 179 -28.09 23.61 -1.53
CA LEU A 179 -28.11 22.35 -2.30
C LEU A 179 -26.72 21.85 -2.69
N VAL A 180 -25.79 22.75 -3.05
CA VAL A 180 -24.42 22.36 -3.44
C VAL A 180 -23.64 21.83 -2.23
N ARG A 181 -23.91 22.36 -1.03
CA ARG A 181 -23.33 21.87 0.22
C ARG A 181 -23.89 20.49 0.57
N GLU A 182 -25.21 20.33 0.51
CA GLU A 182 -25.87 19.04 0.76
C GLU A 182 -25.38 17.94 -0.19
N LEU A 183 -25.29 18.22 -1.50
CA LEU A 183 -24.76 17.27 -2.47
C LEU A 183 -23.29 16.92 -2.20
N ARG A 184 -22.48 17.89 -1.76
CA ARG A 184 -21.08 17.66 -1.38
C ARG A 184 -20.97 16.77 -0.15
N ASP A 185 -21.78 17.02 0.86
CA ASP A 185 -21.79 16.26 2.12
C ASP A 185 -22.31 14.84 1.91
N ALA A 186 -23.36 14.68 1.11
CA ALA A 186 -23.87 13.38 0.67
C ALA A 186 -22.80 12.58 -0.09
N ARG A 187 -22.09 13.23 -1.02
CA ARG A 187 -20.97 12.60 -1.75
C ARG A 187 -19.83 12.19 -0.83
N ILE A 188 -19.43 13.03 0.12
CA ILE A 188 -18.36 12.71 1.08
C ILE A 188 -18.77 11.49 1.91
N THR A 189 -19.99 11.51 2.45
CA THR A 189 -20.54 10.41 3.24
C THR A 189 -20.58 9.12 2.44
N LEU A 190 -21.14 9.14 1.23
CA LEU A 190 -21.18 7.98 0.34
C LEU A 190 -19.78 7.42 0.05
N THR A 191 -18.81 8.30 -0.28
CA THR A 191 -17.44 7.83 -0.56
C THR A 191 -16.75 7.23 0.65
N THR A 192 -17.10 7.67 1.86
CA THR A 192 -16.54 7.12 3.10
C THR A 192 -17.18 5.79 3.44
N VAL A 193 -18.51 5.66 3.30
CA VAL A 193 -19.23 4.40 3.49
C VAL A 193 -18.71 3.34 2.51
N VAL A 194 -18.67 3.64 1.21
CA VAL A 194 -18.18 2.70 0.18
C VAL A 194 -16.73 2.30 0.45
N HIS A 195 -15.89 3.23 0.89
CA HIS A 195 -14.52 2.94 1.26
C HIS A 195 -14.41 2.01 2.48
N ASN A 196 -15.15 2.30 3.55
CA ASN A 196 -15.12 1.51 4.77
C ASN A 196 -15.66 0.09 4.48
N CYS A 197 -16.76 -0.03 3.74
CA CYS A 197 -17.25 -1.32 3.24
C CYS A 197 -16.18 -2.06 2.44
N GLY A 198 -15.51 -1.39 1.50
CA GLY A 198 -14.41 -1.98 0.73
C GLY A 198 -13.26 -2.50 1.60
N MET A 199 -12.87 -1.74 2.63
CA MET A 199 -11.83 -2.18 3.58
C MET A 199 -12.28 -3.39 4.42
N PHE A 200 -13.53 -3.42 4.86
CA PHE A 200 -14.08 -4.57 5.59
C PHE A 200 -14.19 -5.81 4.70
N LEU A 201 -14.58 -5.66 3.43
CA LEU A 201 -14.60 -6.75 2.46
C LEU A 201 -13.21 -7.34 2.27
N ILE A 202 -12.18 -6.49 2.10
CA ILE A 202 -10.78 -6.93 2.00
C ILE A 202 -10.36 -7.70 3.26
N ALA A 203 -10.63 -7.15 4.45
CA ALA A 203 -10.27 -7.81 5.71
C ALA A 203 -10.97 -9.17 5.86
N ALA A 204 -12.29 -9.21 5.62
CA ALA A 204 -13.08 -10.43 5.71
C ALA A 204 -12.61 -11.49 4.70
N GLN A 205 -12.29 -11.07 3.47
CA GLN A 205 -11.76 -11.94 2.44
C GLN A 205 -10.43 -12.57 2.87
N VAL A 206 -9.50 -11.80 3.44
CA VAL A 206 -8.22 -12.36 3.93
C VAL A 206 -8.43 -13.32 5.09
N CYS A 207 -9.36 -13.02 6.01
CA CYS A 207 -9.75 -13.95 7.07
C CYS A 207 -10.31 -15.26 6.49
N PHE A 208 -11.20 -15.18 5.50
CA PHE A 208 -11.78 -16.34 4.86
C PHE A 208 -10.72 -17.14 4.10
N LEU A 209 -9.80 -16.47 3.41
CA LEU A 209 -8.69 -17.09 2.70
C LEU A 209 -7.82 -17.90 3.67
N TYR A 210 -7.33 -17.31 4.76
CA TYR A 210 -6.53 -18.04 5.74
C TYR A 210 -7.32 -19.14 6.45
N GLY A 211 -8.53 -18.83 6.92
CA GLY A 211 -9.37 -19.77 7.65
C GLY A 211 -9.68 -21.00 6.81
N SER A 212 -10.13 -20.81 5.57
CA SER A 212 -10.40 -21.91 4.64
C SER A 212 -9.13 -22.68 4.28
N ALA A 213 -8.03 -21.99 3.93
CA ALA A 213 -6.77 -22.64 3.60
C ALA A 213 -6.21 -23.48 4.76
N GLY A 214 -6.39 -23.04 6.00
CA GLY A 214 -6.01 -23.79 7.20
C GLY A 214 -6.93 -24.99 7.43
N LEU A 215 -8.24 -24.80 7.37
CA LEU A 215 -9.23 -25.88 7.57
C LEU A 215 -9.13 -26.99 6.52
N TYR A 216 -8.86 -26.64 5.25
CA TYR A 216 -8.58 -27.64 4.22
C TYR A 216 -7.32 -28.46 4.52
N LYS A 217 -6.30 -27.86 5.12
CA LYS A 217 -5.09 -28.59 5.55
C LYS A 217 -5.35 -29.50 6.73
N VAL A 218 -6.17 -29.07 7.70
CA VAL A 218 -6.58 -29.91 8.84
C VAL A 218 -7.23 -31.21 8.37
N GLN A 219 -8.00 -31.17 7.27
CA GLN A 219 -8.65 -32.36 6.69
C GLN A 219 -7.69 -33.27 5.91
N GLY A 220 -6.48 -32.80 5.55
CA GLY A 220 -5.54 -33.53 4.72
C GLY A 220 -4.63 -34.47 5.50
N ALA A 221 -4.64 -35.76 5.17
CA ALA A 221 -3.83 -36.79 5.84
C ALA A 221 -2.33 -36.43 5.90
N MET A 222 -1.76 -35.90 4.81
CA MET A 222 -0.34 -35.50 4.74
C MET A 222 0.03 -34.36 5.70
N TRP A 223 -0.91 -33.47 6.00
CA TRP A 223 -0.71 -32.39 6.96
C TRP A 223 -0.82 -32.92 8.39
N GLY A 224 -1.76 -33.85 8.64
CA GLY A 224 -1.87 -34.56 9.91
C GLY A 224 -0.62 -35.36 10.26
N SER A 225 -0.02 -36.04 9.28
CA SER A 225 1.23 -36.80 9.44
C SER A 225 2.50 -35.94 9.42
N GLY A 226 2.40 -34.62 9.18
CA GLY A 226 3.56 -33.72 9.12
C GLY A 226 4.45 -33.90 7.88
N THR A 227 4.04 -34.69 6.89
CA THR A 227 4.83 -35.03 5.70
C THR A 227 4.51 -34.14 4.49
N ALA A 228 3.48 -33.29 4.57
CA ALA A 228 3.04 -32.45 3.45
C ALA A 228 4.18 -31.60 2.84
N LEU A 229 4.96 -30.91 3.67
CA LEU A 229 6.04 -30.05 3.18
C LEU A 229 7.22 -30.85 2.58
N HIS A 230 7.49 -32.06 3.09
CA HIS A 230 8.47 -32.96 2.49
C HIS A 230 8.10 -33.28 1.03
N TYR A 231 6.84 -33.64 0.77
CA TYR A 231 6.38 -33.91 -0.59
C TYR A 231 6.44 -32.67 -1.49
N VAL A 232 6.05 -31.49 -0.98
CA VAL A 232 6.10 -30.25 -1.78
C VAL A 232 7.54 -29.92 -2.19
N LEU A 233 8.52 -30.10 -1.30
CA LEU A 233 9.93 -29.85 -1.60
C LEU A 233 10.54 -30.83 -2.61
N HIS A 234 9.86 -31.94 -2.91
CA HIS A 234 10.25 -32.92 -3.93
C HIS A 234 9.55 -32.75 -5.28
N LEU A 235 8.53 -31.88 -5.36
CA LEU A 235 7.89 -31.56 -6.63
C LEU A 235 8.82 -30.65 -7.45
N GLU A 236 9.19 -31.09 -8.66
CA GLU A 236 10.09 -30.31 -9.53
C GLU A 236 9.60 -28.88 -9.77
N LEU A 237 8.27 -28.71 -9.88
CA LEU A 237 7.63 -27.40 -10.06
C LEU A 237 7.89 -26.43 -8.90
N PHE A 238 8.00 -26.92 -7.66
CA PHE A 238 8.17 -26.11 -6.45
C PHE A 238 9.57 -26.20 -5.87
N ARG A 239 10.56 -26.60 -6.68
CA ARG A 239 11.94 -26.81 -6.25
C ARG A 239 12.92 -25.95 -7.06
N PRO A 240 12.83 -24.61 -6.99
CA PRO A 240 13.73 -23.71 -7.74
C PRO A 240 15.21 -23.87 -7.38
N TRP A 241 15.49 -24.32 -6.14
CA TRP A 241 16.84 -24.46 -5.60
C TRP A 241 17.08 -25.88 -5.09
N PRO A 242 17.46 -26.84 -5.94
CA PRO A 242 17.52 -28.25 -5.57
C PRO A 242 18.36 -28.54 -4.33
N ALA A 243 19.53 -27.91 -4.21
CA ALA A 243 20.43 -28.08 -3.06
C ALA A 243 19.84 -27.52 -1.76
N LEU A 244 19.16 -26.36 -1.81
CA LEU A 244 18.52 -25.76 -0.64
C LEU A 244 17.34 -26.63 -0.17
N SER A 245 16.51 -27.11 -1.09
CA SER A 245 15.40 -28.00 -0.74
C SER A 245 15.89 -29.30 -0.11
N GLN A 246 16.97 -29.91 -0.64
CA GLN A 246 17.61 -31.10 -0.03
C GLN A 246 18.17 -30.82 1.37
N PHE A 247 18.82 -29.67 1.56
CA PHE A 247 19.36 -29.29 2.86
C PHE A 247 18.25 -29.13 3.91
N VAL A 248 17.15 -28.47 3.55
CA VAL A 248 15.99 -28.32 4.43
C VAL A 248 15.35 -29.69 4.67
N ASP A 249 15.26 -30.54 3.65
CA ASP A 249 14.67 -31.87 3.72
C ASP A 249 15.41 -32.85 4.64
N ALA A 250 16.73 -32.69 4.77
CA ALA A 250 17.52 -33.44 5.75
C ALA A 250 17.05 -33.20 7.20
N HIS A 251 16.31 -32.13 7.47
CA HIS A 251 15.79 -31.76 8.79
C HIS A 251 14.28 -32.00 8.88
N THR A 252 13.86 -33.27 8.78
CA THR A 252 12.45 -33.69 8.74
C THR A 252 11.61 -33.19 9.91
N THR A 253 12.18 -33.11 11.12
CA THR A 253 11.50 -32.56 12.30
C THR A 253 11.18 -31.07 12.16
N LEU A 254 12.11 -30.28 11.62
CA LEU A 254 11.93 -28.85 11.37
C LEU A 254 10.81 -28.63 10.35
N ILE A 255 10.79 -29.43 9.28
CA ILE A 255 9.74 -29.39 8.25
C ILE A 255 8.38 -29.73 8.84
N ALA A 256 8.28 -30.80 9.64
CA ALA A 256 7.02 -31.19 10.28
C ALA A 256 6.50 -30.07 11.21
N VAL A 257 7.38 -29.50 12.04
CA VAL A 257 7.04 -28.34 12.90
C VAL A 257 6.59 -27.15 12.06
N ALA A 258 7.30 -26.81 10.99
CA ALA A 258 6.91 -25.72 10.09
C ALA A 258 5.53 -25.98 9.45
N GLY A 259 5.24 -27.24 9.09
CA GLY A 259 3.95 -27.68 8.56
C GLY A 259 2.82 -27.47 9.56
N TYR A 260 2.97 -27.95 10.81
CA TYR A 260 1.97 -27.73 11.86
C TYR A 260 1.81 -26.26 12.22
N MET A 261 2.90 -25.50 12.31
CA MET A 261 2.85 -24.06 12.56
C MET A 261 2.14 -23.30 11.45
N THR A 262 2.32 -23.71 10.19
CA THR A 262 1.58 -23.16 9.04
C THR A 262 0.08 -23.35 9.22
N VAL A 263 -0.37 -24.56 9.55
CA VAL A 263 -1.81 -24.85 9.77
C VAL A 263 -2.34 -24.06 10.97
N LEU A 264 -1.61 -24.06 12.08
CA LEU A 264 -1.99 -23.34 13.30
C LEU A 264 -2.16 -21.84 13.03
N LEU A 265 -1.19 -21.20 12.37
CA LEU A 265 -1.24 -19.77 12.05
C LEU A 265 -2.44 -19.44 11.16
N GLN A 266 -2.70 -20.25 10.12
CA GLN A 266 -3.80 -20.02 9.18
C GLN A 266 -5.17 -20.15 9.85
N VAL A 267 -5.36 -21.17 10.69
CA VAL A 267 -6.62 -21.36 11.43
C VAL A 267 -6.78 -20.32 12.55
N ALA A 268 -5.71 -19.99 13.28
CA ALA A 268 -5.77 -19.04 14.39
C ALA A 268 -5.94 -17.58 13.93
N PHE A 269 -5.50 -17.25 12.71
CA PHE A 269 -5.44 -15.88 12.22
C PHE A 269 -6.75 -15.10 12.42
N PRO A 270 -7.94 -15.55 11.94
CA PRO A 270 -9.18 -14.80 12.09
C PRO A 270 -9.57 -14.50 13.54
N PHE A 271 -9.21 -15.40 14.48
CA PHE A 271 -9.55 -15.27 15.90
C PHE A 271 -8.61 -14.32 16.64
N VAL A 272 -7.36 -14.20 16.19
CA VAL A 272 -6.31 -13.45 16.87
C VAL A 272 -6.34 -11.93 16.54
N LEU A 273 -7.07 -11.53 15.50
CA LEU A 273 -7.10 -10.15 14.99
C LEU A 273 -7.56 -9.07 15.98
N PHE A 274 -8.36 -9.45 16.97
CA PHE A 274 -8.90 -8.52 17.98
C PHE A 274 -7.94 -8.28 19.15
N GLY A 275 -6.87 -9.06 19.27
CA GLY A 275 -5.91 -8.99 20.38
C GLY A 275 -4.55 -8.39 20.01
N ARG A 276 -3.63 -8.32 21.00
CA ARG A 276 -2.22 -7.98 20.75
C ARG A 276 -1.42 -9.11 20.11
N LEU A 277 -1.93 -10.34 20.21
CA LEU A 277 -1.35 -11.53 19.57
C LEU A 277 -1.33 -11.43 18.04
N LYS A 278 -2.09 -10.52 17.43
CA LYS A 278 -2.03 -10.28 15.98
C LYS A 278 -0.64 -9.88 15.49
N TYR A 279 0.13 -9.15 16.30
CA TYR A 279 1.45 -8.68 15.88
C TYR A 279 2.48 -9.81 15.74
N PRO A 280 2.69 -10.68 16.74
CA PRO A 280 3.56 -11.84 16.55
C PRO A 280 3.04 -12.78 15.44
N VAL A 281 1.72 -13.00 15.34
CA VAL A 281 1.15 -13.81 14.25
C VAL A 281 1.45 -13.22 12.88
N LEU A 282 1.30 -11.90 12.68
CA LEU A 282 1.65 -11.23 11.42
C LEU A 282 3.14 -11.34 11.09
N VAL A 283 4.04 -11.30 12.09
CA VAL A 283 5.48 -11.52 11.88
C VAL A 283 5.75 -12.97 11.44
N MET A 284 5.06 -13.93 12.05
CA MET A 284 5.19 -15.34 11.67
C MET A 284 4.61 -15.62 10.29
N LEU A 285 3.48 -15.01 9.92
CA LEU A 285 2.91 -15.08 8.58
C LEU A 285 3.85 -14.47 7.54
N LEU A 286 4.46 -13.31 7.83
CA LEU A 286 5.50 -12.74 6.99
C LEU A 286 6.66 -13.72 6.79
N GLY A 287 7.17 -14.33 7.87
CA GLY A 287 8.23 -15.34 7.80
C GLY A 287 7.83 -16.56 6.96
N MET A 288 6.59 -17.04 7.15
CA MET A 288 6.01 -18.15 6.37
C MET A 288 5.95 -17.81 4.88
N HIS A 289 5.42 -16.65 4.51
CA HIS A 289 5.34 -16.21 3.10
C HIS A 289 6.71 -15.98 2.48
N LEU A 290 7.67 -15.44 3.22
CA LEU A 290 9.05 -15.35 2.75
C LEU A 290 9.66 -16.74 2.53
N GLY A 291 9.37 -17.69 3.43
CA GLY A 291 9.75 -19.10 3.27
C GLY A 291 9.16 -19.71 1.99
N ILE A 292 7.87 -19.53 1.73
CA ILE A 292 7.19 -20.01 0.52
C ILE A 292 7.79 -19.34 -0.73
N ALA A 293 8.03 -18.02 -0.71
CA ALA A 293 8.62 -17.29 -1.82
C ALA A 293 9.97 -17.86 -2.26
N VAL A 294 10.83 -18.19 -1.28
CA VAL A 294 12.20 -18.65 -1.53
C VAL A 294 12.26 -20.16 -1.76
N LEU A 295 11.67 -20.96 -0.87
CA LEU A 295 11.78 -22.42 -0.90
C LEU A 295 10.89 -23.04 -1.97
N MET A 296 9.66 -22.53 -2.14
CA MET A 296 8.69 -23.08 -3.11
C MET A 296 8.69 -22.35 -4.44
N GLY A 297 9.49 -21.28 -4.60
CA GLY A 297 9.57 -20.53 -5.86
C GLY A 297 8.31 -19.75 -6.21
N LEU A 298 7.52 -19.37 -5.22
CA LEU A 298 6.24 -18.66 -5.39
C LEU A 298 6.29 -17.21 -4.88
N PRO A 299 7.12 -16.33 -5.47
CA PRO A 299 7.31 -14.96 -4.99
C PRO A 299 6.10 -14.06 -5.24
N LEU A 300 5.36 -14.26 -6.35
CA LEU A 300 4.18 -13.45 -6.66
C LEU A 300 3.02 -13.77 -5.71
N PHE A 301 2.72 -15.05 -5.50
CA PHE A 301 1.78 -15.51 -4.48
C PHE A 301 2.11 -14.93 -3.10
N SER A 302 3.35 -15.12 -2.65
CA SER A 302 3.79 -14.68 -1.34
C SER A 302 3.77 -13.16 -1.20
N GLY A 303 4.16 -12.43 -2.26
CA GLY A 303 4.05 -10.99 -2.32
C GLY A 303 2.61 -10.51 -2.20
N ALA A 304 1.67 -11.15 -2.92
CA ALA A 304 0.25 -10.82 -2.85
C ALA A 304 -0.30 -11.02 -1.44
N MET A 305 0.06 -12.12 -0.78
CA MET A 305 -0.33 -12.40 0.60
C MET A 305 0.25 -11.39 1.59
N ILE A 306 1.55 -11.06 1.49
CA ILE A 306 2.20 -10.06 2.35
C ILE A 306 1.54 -8.68 2.20
N VAL A 307 1.20 -8.30 0.96
CA VAL A 307 0.47 -7.06 0.69
C VAL A 307 -0.92 -7.11 1.32
N ALA A 308 -1.64 -8.23 1.22
CA ALA A 308 -2.96 -8.40 1.84
C ALA A 308 -2.90 -8.26 3.38
N ASP A 309 -1.90 -8.86 4.02
CA ASP A 309 -1.70 -8.81 5.47
C ASP A 309 -1.48 -7.39 5.99
N ALA A 310 -1.00 -6.48 5.12
CA ALA A 310 -0.80 -5.07 5.44
C ALA A 310 -2.11 -4.37 5.89
N VAL A 311 -3.29 -4.89 5.53
CA VAL A 311 -4.59 -4.40 6.00
C VAL A 311 -4.71 -4.40 7.53
N PHE A 312 -4.07 -5.37 8.20
CA PHE A 312 -4.19 -5.55 9.65
C PHE A 312 -3.15 -4.74 10.45
N LEU A 313 -2.23 -4.05 9.77
CA LEU A 313 -1.26 -3.17 10.39
C LEU A 313 -1.89 -1.81 10.74
N PRO A 314 -1.59 -1.25 11.93
CA PRO A 314 -2.17 0.00 12.36
C PRO A 314 -1.52 1.19 11.63
N ASP A 315 -2.28 2.27 11.39
CA ASP A 315 -1.80 3.49 10.72
C ASP A 315 -0.51 4.08 11.32
N ARG A 316 -0.32 3.96 12.64
CA ARG A 316 0.90 4.39 13.33
C ARG A 316 2.17 3.70 12.82
N PHE A 317 2.07 2.45 12.37
CA PHE A 317 3.19 1.70 11.81
C PHE A 317 3.66 2.35 10.51
N TYR A 318 2.71 2.71 9.64
CA TYR A 318 2.97 3.38 8.36
C TYR A 318 3.53 4.79 8.53
N LEU A 319 3.14 5.48 9.59
CA LEU A 319 3.68 6.80 9.94
C LEU A 319 5.08 6.75 10.56
N PHE A 320 5.43 5.63 11.20
CA PHE A 320 6.74 5.44 11.81
C PHE A 320 7.84 5.13 10.77
N LEU A 321 7.50 4.40 9.71
CA LEU A 321 8.44 3.94 8.67
C LEU A 321 9.28 5.08 8.04
N PRO A 322 8.68 6.24 7.64
CA PRO A 322 9.44 7.37 7.11
C PRO A 322 10.40 8.00 8.12
N HIS A 323 10.08 7.96 9.43
CA HIS A 323 10.96 8.46 10.48
C HIS A 323 12.18 7.57 10.66
N LEU A 324 11.98 6.24 10.62
CA LEU A 324 13.07 5.28 10.68
C LEU A 324 14.00 5.40 9.46
N TYR A 325 13.43 5.47 8.26
CA TYR A 325 14.20 5.70 7.03
C TYR A 325 15.00 7.00 7.09
N ARG A 326 14.39 8.12 7.51
CA ARG A 326 15.09 9.40 7.66
C ARG A 326 16.19 9.35 8.72
N ARG A 327 16.00 8.60 9.81
CA ARG A 327 17.02 8.42 10.86
C ARG A 327 18.20 7.60 10.35
N LEU A 328 17.95 6.55 9.57
CA LEU A 328 18.99 5.73 8.93
C LEU A 328 19.71 6.49 7.81
N ALA A 329 18.98 7.20 6.96
CA ALA A 329 19.53 8.04 5.90
C ALA A 329 20.35 9.23 6.43
N ARG A 330 20.00 9.76 7.62
CA ARG A 330 20.81 10.77 8.32
C ARG A 330 22.04 10.19 9.00
N ARG A 331 22.02 8.90 9.36
CA ARG A 331 23.19 8.18 9.90
C ARG A 331 24.25 7.89 8.83
N GLY A 332 23.84 7.77 7.57
CA GLY A 332 24.74 7.59 6.42
C GLY A 332 25.18 8.89 5.74
N ARG A 333 24.69 10.06 6.17
CA ARG A 333 25.17 11.35 5.66
C ARG A 333 26.23 11.90 6.62
N PRO A 334 27.49 12.11 6.19
CA PRO A 334 28.44 12.84 7.00
C PRO A 334 27.85 14.20 7.32
N ALA A 335 27.90 14.59 8.60
CA ALA A 335 27.46 15.93 9.01
C ALA A 335 28.16 16.95 8.12
N PRO A 336 27.46 17.98 7.60
CA PRO A 336 28.13 19.07 6.92
C PRO A 336 29.16 19.61 7.91
N ARG A 337 30.44 19.41 7.59
CA ARG A 337 31.55 19.95 8.35
C ARG A 337 31.27 21.44 8.43
N LYS A 338 30.88 21.94 9.61
CA LYS A 338 30.85 23.38 9.87
C LYS A 338 32.18 23.88 9.35
N ALA A 339 32.16 24.69 8.29
CA ALA A 339 33.35 25.34 7.79
C ALA A 339 33.94 26.06 9.00
N ALA A 340 35.05 25.51 9.51
CA ALA A 340 35.77 26.11 10.60
C ALA A 340 36.27 27.46 10.08
N GLY A 341 35.77 28.54 10.69
CA GLY A 341 36.35 29.88 10.62
C GLY A 341 36.54 30.45 9.22
N ALA A 342 35.49 31.02 8.64
CA ALA A 342 35.70 32.27 7.93
C ALA A 342 36.02 33.32 9.00
N ALA A 343 37.31 33.52 9.27
CA ALA A 343 37.77 34.67 10.03
C ALA A 343 37.25 35.95 9.34
N PRO A 344 36.80 36.97 10.07
CA PRO A 344 36.44 38.24 9.45
C PRO A 344 37.70 38.84 8.85
N VAL A 345 37.75 38.97 7.53
CA VAL A 345 38.79 39.75 6.83
C VAL A 345 38.64 41.20 7.31
N PRO A 346 39.71 41.87 7.81
CA PRO A 346 39.62 43.27 8.20
C PRO A 346 39.33 44.13 6.97
N ALA A 347 38.45 45.11 7.10
CA ALA A 347 38.15 46.06 6.03
C ALA A 347 39.43 46.81 5.63
N GLN A 348 39.83 46.71 4.35
CA GLN A 348 40.84 47.59 3.78
C GLN A 348 40.31 49.04 3.83
N ALA A 349 41.05 49.89 4.54
CA ALA A 349 40.83 51.33 4.53
C ALA A 349 41.09 51.86 3.11
N GLY A 350 40.05 52.43 2.49
CA GLY A 350 40.21 53.22 1.26
C GLY A 350 40.95 54.53 1.55
N PRO A 351 41.68 55.11 0.58
CA PRO A 351 42.39 56.37 0.78
C PRO A 351 41.41 57.52 1.06
N ALA A 352 41.68 58.27 2.13
CA ALA A 352 40.88 59.41 2.57
C ALA A 352 40.89 60.55 1.53
N PRO A 353 39.77 61.27 1.32
CA PRO A 353 39.77 62.52 0.59
C PRO A 353 40.36 63.64 1.46
N LEU A 354 41.35 64.34 0.91
CA LEU A 354 41.92 65.56 1.46
C LEU A 354 40.94 66.74 1.30
N GLY A 355 40.62 67.39 2.42
CA GLY A 355 40.50 68.86 2.48
C GLY A 355 39.09 69.47 2.41
N SER A 356 38.60 69.97 3.55
CA SER A 356 38.34 71.41 3.74
C SER A 356 37.96 71.72 5.21
N PRO A 357 38.35 72.90 5.74
CA PRO A 357 38.27 73.22 7.16
C PRO A 357 36.92 73.81 7.58
N ALA A 358 36.74 73.80 8.90
CA ALA A 358 35.53 74.06 9.67
C ALA A 358 34.90 75.47 9.54
N ARG A 359 33.60 75.53 9.87
CA ARG A 359 32.95 76.69 10.49
C ARG A 359 32.11 76.25 11.71
N PRO A 360 31.95 77.13 12.72
CA PRO A 360 31.67 76.74 14.10
C PRO A 360 30.17 76.72 14.44
N ALA A 361 29.84 75.93 15.46
CA ALA A 361 28.53 75.89 16.09
C ALA A 361 28.38 77.04 17.10
N GLU A 362 27.42 77.93 16.84
CA GLU A 362 26.61 78.61 17.86
C GLU A 362 25.60 77.57 18.36
N GLY A 363 25.26 77.37 19.63
CA GLY A 363 25.49 78.09 20.86
C GLY A 363 24.25 77.78 21.70
N GLU A 364 24.37 77.02 22.79
CA GLU A 364 23.31 76.99 23.80
C GLU A 364 23.87 76.56 25.16
N GLY A 365 23.60 77.43 26.14
CA GLY A 365 24.05 77.36 27.53
C GLY A 365 23.23 76.38 28.39
N PRO A 366 23.44 76.43 29.72
CA PRO A 366 23.58 75.22 30.53
C PRO A 366 22.32 74.79 31.29
N ALA A 367 22.45 73.59 31.86
CA ALA A 367 21.59 72.84 32.78
C ALA A 367 20.99 73.66 33.94
N PRO A 368 20.02 73.09 34.71
CA PRO A 368 20.46 72.24 35.82
C PRO A 368 19.56 71.03 36.15
N ASP A 369 20.22 70.06 36.81
CA ASP A 369 19.77 69.22 37.91
C ASP A 369 18.43 68.49 37.86
N THR A 370 18.48 67.16 37.99
CA THR A 370 17.86 66.47 39.14
C THR A 370 18.27 64.99 39.21
N VAL A 371 18.93 64.68 40.34
CA VAL A 371 18.71 63.51 41.20
C VAL A 371 18.97 62.10 40.63
N ARG A 372 20.13 61.61 41.08
CA ARG A 372 20.49 60.23 41.33
C ARG A 372 19.60 59.66 42.46
N ASP A 373 18.93 58.52 42.26
CA ASP A 373 19.07 57.41 43.22
C ASP A 373 18.69 56.03 42.66
N ARG A 374 19.39 55.04 43.20
CA ARG A 374 19.31 53.59 43.00
C ARG A 374 18.30 52.97 43.97
N SER A 375 18.15 51.66 43.83
CA SER A 375 17.55 50.66 44.74
C SER A 375 16.06 50.36 44.45
N ALA A 376 15.67 49.16 43.98
CA ALA A 376 15.78 47.77 44.46
C ALA A 376 14.50 47.30 45.16
N ALA A 377 14.09 46.05 44.85
CA ALA A 377 12.97 45.27 45.41
C ALA A 377 11.57 45.79 45.00
N ARG A 378 10.69 45.05 44.33
CA ARG A 378 10.30 43.64 44.41
C ARG A 378 9.63 43.17 43.12
#